data_AF-A0A2J1E0I7-F1
#
_entry.id   AF-A0A2J1E0I7-F1
#
_cell.length_a   1.000
_cell.length_b   1.000
_cell.length_c   1.000
_cell.angle_alpha   90.00
_cell.angle_beta   90.00
_cell.angle_gamma   90.00
#
_symmetry.space_group_name_H-M   'P 1'
#
loop_
_entity.id
_entity.type
_entity.pdbx_description
1 polymer ?
#
loop_
_entity_poly.entity_id
_entity_poly.type
_entity_poly.pdbx_seq_one_letter_code
_entity_poly.pdbx_strand_id
1 'polypeptide(L)'
;MSNYHSTVSRREFMKGLGIAGAGFGAASAVTPVFRDLDELTSSAAAHPKRAWYVKEREFGDIGIEIDWNILKRRDTRGYSYWNPMIWKQHYPAYDMEAFNKALDNKTKELWPDYAGPTTRDYSLKNAMYSVGLGCPHYLYNVEQFGVTLPHPAPRPEAIGMPNWAGTPEENFQMIQAAFSLIGLGPSIGITELDDKSRRFVWEYNNYGQHIIFDDNITETYRTANPPTIHIPSSHRYVIATHNMGADEILRRAPSTIGACTESISYARVAYAKSFVEQFIRGLGYNVVYGHSLQAAPAMDFWSGVGEHARMGQVCVTPENGAMMRTHAIFFTDLPLSPTKPIDAGITKFCETCGICAESCPVGAVPAKGVNRNWDSNCDGQSFDNDIESGGTEVMYNVPGYKGWRVDGFRCLADCNGCKGSCPFNAIPNGSFIHSLVKATTATTPLFNGFFTQMEKSLHYGKQDKDPESWWHEPNAWHVYGSNPGLLG
;
A
#
# COMPACT_ATOMS: atom_id res chain seq x y z
N MET A 1 30.35 16.60 -57.50
CA MET A 1 30.28 16.96 -56.07
C MET A 1 29.39 15.91 -55.40
N SER A 2 29.85 14.66 -55.26
CA SER A 2 30.71 14.11 -54.20
C SER A 2 30.25 14.46 -52.77
N ASN A 3 29.64 13.45 -52.16
CA ASN A 3 29.82 12.98 -50.78
C ASN A 3 29.47 13.93 -49.63
N TYR A 4 28.36 13.62 -48.95
CA TYR A 4 28.38 13.33 -47.51
C TYR A 4 27.35 12.24 -47.18
N HIS A 5 27.72 10.97 -47.45
CA HIS A 5 27.18 9.87 -46.66
C HIS A 5 27.99 9.84 -45.37
N SER A 6 27.36 10.16 -44.24
CA SER A 6 27.89 9.74 -42.95
C SER A 6 27.72 8.22 -42.87
N THR A 7 28.81 7.48 -43.09
CA THR A 7 28.87 6.02 -42.98
C THR A 7 29.15 5.59 -41.54
N VAL A 8 28.47 6.18 -40.57
CA VAL A 8 28.46 5.61 -39.23
C VAL A 8 27.31 4.61 -39.19
N SER A 9 27.60 3.32 -39.33
CA SER A 9 26.58 2.30 -39.10
C SER A 9 26.03 2.46 -37.67
N ARG A 10 24.75 2.15 -37.41
CA ARG A 10 24.16 2.19 -36.06
C ARG A 10 25.06 1.51 -35.01
N ARG A 11 25.77 0.45 -35.40
CA ARG A 11 26.76 -0.26 -34.58
C ARG A 11 28.00 0.58 -34.23
N GLU A 12 28.49 1.43 -35.13
CA GLU A 12 29.61 2.33 -34.87
C GLU A 12 29.21 3.55 -34.05
N PHE A 13 27.97 4.04 -34.21
CA PHE A 13 27.42 5.10 -33.35
C PHE A 13 27.32 4.63 -31.89
N MET A 14 26.86 3.40 -31.66
CA MET A 14 26.81 2.80 -30.32
C MET A 14 28.19 2.55 -29.70
N LYS A 15 29.22 2.27 -30.52
CA LYS A 15 30.61 2.18 -30.03
C LYS A 15 31.19 3.55 -29.64
N GLY A 16 30.75 4.63 -30.31
CA GLY A 16 31.19 6.00 -30.02
C GLY A 16 30.65 6.59 -28.71
N LEU A 17 29.56 6.05 -28.16
CA LEU A 17 28.95 6.51 -26.90
C LEU A 17 29.62 5.95 -25.63
N GLY A 18 30.66 5.11 -25.75
CA GLY A 18 31.47 4.71 -24.59
C GLY A 18 30.73 3.91 -23.51
N ILE A 19 29.66 3.18 -23.85
CA ILE A 19 28.94 2.30 -22.91
C ILE A 19 29.68 0.96 -22.81
N ALA A 20 30.88 1.01 -22.27
CA ALA A 20 31.62 -0.13 -21.75
C ALA A 20 32.20 0.29 -20.40
N GLY A 21 31.33 0.47 -19.40
CA GLY A 21 31.77 0.81 -18.05
C GLY A 21 30.84 1.74 -17.30
N ALA A 22 29.73 1.20 -16.79
CA ALA A 22 29.08 1.68 -15.56
C ALA A 22 28.27 0.51 -15.00
N GLY A 23 28.49 0.20 -13.73
CA GLY A 23 28.29 -1.13 -13.17
C GLY A 23 26.85 -1.64 -13.16
N PHE A 24 26.67 -2.86 -13.67
CA PHE A 24 25.61 -3.77 -13.27
C PHE A 24 26.29 -4.96 -12.58
N GLY A 25 26.13 -5.03 -11.26
CA GLY A 25 26.54 -6.18 -10.46
C GLY A 25 25.76 -7.43 -10.86
N ALA A 26 26.43 -8.57 -10.80
CA ALA A 26 26.09 -9.80 -11.49
C ALA A 26 24.78 -10.48 -11.03
N ALA A 27 23.86 -10.74 -11.98
CA ALA A 27 23.11 -12.00 -12.14
C ALA A 27 22.07 -11.92 -13.28
N SER A 28 22.48 -12.16 -14.53
CA SER A 28 21.72 -12.93 -15.54
C SER A 28 22.56 -13.04 -16.82
N ALA A 29 22.65 -14.25 -17.38
CA ALA A 29 23.46 -14.55 -18.56
C ALA A 29 22.76 -14.15 -19.88
N VAL A 30 22.23 -12.93 -19.95
CA VAL A 30 21.74 -12.33 -21.20
C VAL A 30 22.12 -10.85 -21.18
N THR A 31 23.15 -10.46 -21.91
CA THR A 31 23.39 -9.03 -22.21
C THR A 31 22.15 -8.46 -22.91
N PRO A 32 21.51 -7.39 -22.40
CA PRO A 32 20.32 -6.85 -23.04
C PRO A 32 20.70 -6.32 -24.43
N VAL A 33 20.02 -6.84 -25.46
CA VAL A 33 20.13 -6.37 -26.85
C VAL A 33 18.97 -5.42 -27.09
N PHE A 34 19.19 -4.13 -26.84
CA PHE A 34 18.21 -3.08 -27.14
C PHE A 34 18.04 -2.94 -28.67
N ARG A 35 16.80 -2.90 -29.14
CA ARG A 35 16.43 -2.80 -30.56
C ARG A 35 16.43 -1.34 -31.04
N ASP A 36 16.12 -0.40 -30.15
CA ASP A 36 16.14 1.03 -30.43
C ASP A 36 16.45 1.87 -29.17
N LEU A 37 16.42 3.20 -29.34
CA LEU A 37 16.70 4.17 -28.28
C LEU A 37 15.54 4.28 -27.29
N ASP A 38 14.32 3.93 -27.70
CA ASP A 38 13.15 3.97 -26.83
C ASP A 38 13.20 2.79 -25.85
N GLU A 39 13.66 1.62 -26.28
CA GLU A 39 13.94 0.46 -25.41
C GLU A 39 15.10 0.73 -24.43
N LEU A 40 16.15 1.43 -24.88
CA LEU A 40 17.27 1.82 -24.03
C LEU A 40 16.87 2.86 -22.98
N THR A 41 16.09 3.87 -23.39
CA THR A 41 15.65 4.94 -22.48
C THR A 41 14.57 4.44 -21.52
N SER A 42 13.65 3.59 -21.99
CA SER A 42 12.68 2.92 -21.12
C SER A 42 13.36 2.01 -20.12
N SER A 43 14.35 1.21 -20.50
CA SER A 43 15.13 0.39 -19.56
C SER A 43 15.90 1.23 -18.53
N ALA A 44 16.54 2.32 -18.95
CA ALA A 44 17.29 3.21 -18.04
C ALA A 44 16.40 4.05 -17.10
N ALA A 45 15.13 4.24 -17.47
CA ALA A 45 14.13 4.97 -16.70
C ALA A 45 12.99 4.07 -16.18
N ALA A 46 13.11 2.75 -16.28
CA ALA A 46 12.00 1.81 -16.06
C ALA A 46 11.48 1.94 -14.64
N HIS A 47 12.39 1.97 -13.66
CA HIS A 47 12.03 2.20 -12.27
C HIS A 47 12.32 3.66 -11.88
N PRO A 48 11.38 4.36 -11.24
CA PRO A 48 11.62 5.73 -10.80
C PRO A 48 12.82 5.76 -9.86
N LYS A 49 13.75 6.70 -10.11
CA LYS A 49 14.91 6.90 -9.23
C LYS A 49 14.41 7.35 -7.86
N ARG A 50 14.43 6.44 -6.90
CA ARG A 50 14.18 6.75 -5.48
C ARG A 50 15.33 7.59 -4.92
N ALA A 51 15.10 8.15 -3.74
CA ALA A 51 16.13 8.88 -3.03
C ALA A 51 17.38 7.99 -2.81
N TRP A 52 18.57 8.59 -2.88
CA TRP A 52 19.87 7.89 -2.87
C TRP A 52 20.13 6.99 -1.66
N TYR A 53 19.40 7.18 -0.57
CA TYR A 53 19.50 6.39 0.65
C TYR A 53 18.57 5.17 0.69
N VAL A 54 17.63 5.06 -0.26
CA VAL A 54 16.76 3.89 -0.42
C VAL A 54 17.52 2.83 -1.20
N LYS A 55 17.76 1.69 -0.58
CA LYS A 55 18.49 0.58 -1.18
C LYS A 55 17.52 -0.49 -1.64
N GLU A 56 17.82 -1.10 -2.78
CA GLU A 56 17.17 -2.35 -3.17
C GLU A 56 17.74 -3.52 -2.35
N ARG A 57 16.88 -4.49 -2.08
CA ARG A 57 17.23 -5.77 -1.44
C ARG A 57 17.04 -6.89 -2.47
N GLU A 58 17.54 -8.08 -2.15
CA GLU A 58 17.31 -9.25 -3.00
C GLU A 58 15.82 -9.60 -3.05
N PHE A 59 15.38 -10.20 -4.15
CA PHE A 59 14.00 -10.65 -4.28
C PHE A 59 13.64 -11.61 -3.14
N GLY A 60 12.51 -11.32 -2.50
CA GLY A 60 11.98 -12.07 -1.37
C GLY A 60 12.56 -11.72 0.00
N ASP A 61 13.49 -10.77 0.09
CA ASP A 61 14.00 -10.25 1.36
C ASP A 61 13.38 -8.89 1.72
N ILE A 62 12.21 -8.93 2.39
CA ILE A 62 11.40 -7.74 2.71
C ILE A 62 11.82 -7.00 4.00
N GLY A 63 12.98 -7.31 4.58
CA GLY A 63 13.50 -6.64 5.79
C GLY A 63 12.98 -7.20 7.12
N ILE A 64 12.11 -8.20 7.06
CA ILE A 64 11.63 -8.97 8.22
C ILE A 64 11.76 -10.48 7.94
N GLU A 65 11.96 -11.26 9.01
CA GLU A 65 12.05 -12.72 8.90
C GLU A 65 10.66 -13.31 8.58
N ILE A 66 10.59 -14.22 7.61
CA ILE A 66 9.39 -14.99 7.26
C ILE A 66 9.71 -16.48 7.39
N ASP A 67 8.87 -17.21 8.11
CA ASP A 67 8.87 -18.66 8.11
C ASP A 67 7.86 -19.19 7.10
N TRP A 68 8.37 -19.62 5.94
CA TRP A 68 7.57 -20.18 4.86
C TRP A 68 7.02 -21.58 5.16
N ASN A 69 7.37 -22.24 6.26
CA ASN A 69 6.69 -23.47 6.66
C ASN A 69 5.40 -23.18 7.43
N ILE A 70 5.31 -22.00 8.05
CA ILE A 70 4.14 -21.55 8.81
C ILE A 70 3.23 -20.67 7.96
N LEU A 71 3.81 -19.73 7.20
CA LEU A 71 3.03 -18.80 6.39
C LEU A 71 2.38 -19.54 5.20
N LYS A 72 1.05 -19.62 5.23
CA LYS A 72 0.20 -20.23 4.20
C LYS A 72 -0.98 -19.32 3.85
N ARG A 73 -1.65 -19.63 2.74
CA ARG A 73 -2.93 -18.99 2.38
C ARG A 73 -3.92 -19.18 3.53
N ARG A 74 -4.54 -18.10 3.98
CA ARG A 74 -5.41 -18.09 5.18
C ARG A 74 -6.88 -18.23 4.83
N ASP A 75 -7.60 -18.97 5.66
CA ASP A 75 -9.05 -18.93 5.71
C ASP A 75 -9.45 -17.74 6.58
N THR A 76 -10.00 -16.71 5.93
CA THR A 76 -10.43 -15.49 6.62
C THR A 76 -11.91 -15.51 7.00
N ARG A 77 -12.59 -16.66 6.93
CA ARG A 77 -13.96 -16.80 7.44
C ARG A 77 -13.95 -16.67 8.96
N GLY A 78 -14.81 -15.81 9.50
CA GLY A 78 -14.81 -15.45 10.93
C GLY A 78 -13.80 -14.36 11.32
N TYR A 79 -13.06 -13.84 10.35
CA TYR A 79 -12.12 -12.73 10.50
C TYR A 79 -12.58 -11.51 9.70
N SER A 80 -12.55 -10.31 10.28
CA SER A 80 -12.76 -9.10 9.48
C SER A 80 -12.26 -7.83 10.15
N TYR A 81 -11.47 -7.02 9.44
CA TYR A 81 -11.16 -5.63 9.84
C TYR A 81 -12.26 -4.62 9.49
N TRP A 82 -13.34 -5.04 8.83
CA TRP A 82 -14.27 -4.12 8.16
C TRP A 82 -15.74 -4.37 8.48
N ASN A 83 -16.01 -5.39 9.30
CA ASN A 83 -17.37 -5.81 9.60
C ASN A 83 -17.61 -5.76 11.12
N PRO A 84 -18.23 -4.67 11.62
CA PRO A 84 -18.59 -4.56 13.03
C PRO A 84 -19.49 -5.70 13.54
N MET A 85 -20.24 -6.37 12.67
CA MET A 85 -21.01 -7.57 13.07
C MET A 85 -20.09 -8.73 13.42
N ILE A 86 -19.02 -8.95 12.64
CA ILE A 86 -18.01 -9.96 12.93
C ILE A 86 -17.27 -9.59 14.23
N TRP A 87 -16.94 -8.31 14.43
CA TRP A 87 -16.34 -7.84 15.70
C TRP A 87 -17.21 -8.18 16.90
N LYS A 88 -18.50 -7.82 16.84
CA LYS A 88 -19.44 -8.08 17.94
C LYS A 88 -19.64 -9.57 18.21
N GLN A 89 -19.57 -10.41 17.19
CA GLN A 89 -19.77 -11.85 17.31
C GLN A 89 -18.52 -12.57 17.84
N HIS A 90 -17.33 -12.10 17.49
CA HIS A 90 -16.10 -12.88 17.67
C HIS A 90 -15.05 -12.21 18.55
N TYR A 91 -15.13 -10.90 18.86
CA TYR A 91 -14.08 -10.21 19.62
C TYR A 91 -14.48 -10.12 21.09
N PRO A 92 -13.76 -10.79 22.00
CA PRO A 92 -14.11 -10.85 23.42
C PRO A 92 -14.15 -9.48 24.11
N ALA A 93 -13.40 -8.49 23.59
CA ALA A 93 -13.28 -7.14 24.13
C ALA A 93 -14.00 -6.06 23.30
N TYR A 94 -14.97 -6.44 22.47
CA TYR A 94 -15.70 -5.48 21.64
C TYR A 94 -16.51 -4.48 22.49
N ASP A 95 -16.05 -3.23 22.52
CA ASP A 95 -16.73 -2.11 23.18
C ASP A 95 -16.51 -0.79 22.42
N MET A 96 -17.51 -0.38 21.64
CA MET A 96 -17.46 0.87 20.89
C MET A 96 -17.60 2.12 21.76
N GLU A 97 -18.24 2.02 22.92
CA GLU A 97 -18.38 3.17 23.83
C GLU A 97 -17.04 3.47 24.49
N ALA A 98 -16.37 2.44 25.01
CA ALA A 98 -15.02 2.57 25.55
C ALA A 98 -14.03 3.05 24.47
N PHE A 99 -14.13 2.53 23.25
CA PHE A 99 -13.32 2.99 22.12
C PHE A 99 -13.52 4.49 21.85
N ASN A 100 -14.77 4.96 21.68
CA ASN A 100 -15.05 6.37 21.42
C ASN A 100 -14.59 7.27 22.58
N LYS A 101 -14.80 6.84 23.83
CA LYS A 101 -14.32 7.55 25.02
C LYS A 101 -12.80 7.67 25.04
N ALA A 102 -12.08 6.63 24.61
CA ALA A 102 -10.62 6.66 24.50
C ALA A 102 -10.16 7.67 23.43
N LEU A 103 -10.85 7.75 22.29
CA LEU A 103 -10.59 8.76 21.26
C LEU A 103 -10.84 10.19 21.80
N ASP A 104 -11.94 10.42 22.51
CA ASP A 104 -12.26 11.72 23.10
C ASP A 104 -11.22 12.14 24.14
N ASN A 105 -10.81 11.21 25.02
CA ASN A 105 -9.78 11.46 26.01
C ASN A 105 -8.44 11.81 25.34
N LYS A 106 -8.05 11.07 24.30
CA LYS A 106 -6.82 11.35 23.57
C LYS A 106 -6.88 12.66 22.81
N THR A 107 -8.05 13.01 22.27
CA THR A 107 -8.28 14.31 21.61
C THR A 107 -8.09 15.46 22.60
N LYS A 108 -8.64 15.36 23.81
CA LYS A 108 -8.44 16.37 24.87
C LYS A 108 -7.00 16.43 25.39
N GLU A 109 -6.30 15.30 25.42
CA GLU A 109 -4.87 15.24 25.76
C GLU A 109 -4.02 15.99 24.73
N LEU A 110 -4.30 15.79 23.44
CA LEU A 110 -3.56 16.42 22.34
C LEU A 110 -3.92 17.90 22.17
N TRP A 111 -5.20 18.26 22.36
CA TRP A 111 -5.72 19.62 22.21
C TRP A 111 -6.59 20.01 23.41
N PRO A 112 -5.97 20.47 24.53
CA PRO A 112 -6.70 20.81 25.75
C PRO A 112 -7.72 21.95 25.58
N ASP A 113 -7.45 22.87 24.65
CA ASP A 113 -8.30 24.03 24.37
C ASP A 113 -9.37 23.74 23.29
N TYR A 114 -9.38 22.54 22.71
CA TYR A 114 -10.37 22.17 21.70
C TYR A 114 -11.76 22.07 22.32
N ALA A 115 -12.66 22.96 21.90
CA ALA A 115 -14.04 23.03 22.39
C ALA A 115 -14.89 21.78 22.07
N GLY A 116 -14.39 20.92 21.18
CA GLY A 116 -15.07 19.71 20.72
C GLY A 116 -15.58 19.84 19.28
N PRO A 117 -16.08 18.73 18.72
CA PRO A 117 -16.54 18.69 17.35
C PRO A 117 -17.81 19.52 17.13
N THR A 118 -17.82 20.24 16.02
CA THR A 118 -18.93 21.06 15.54
C THR A 118 -19.80 20.30 14.56
N THR A 119 -20.95 20.88 14.16
CA THR A 119 -21.81 20.30 13.12
C THR A 119 -21.09 20.10 11.80
N ARG A 120 -20.15 20.99 11.42
CA ARG A 120 -19.36 20.85 10.18
C ARG A 120 -18.38 19.69 10.25
N ASP A 121 -17.78 19.41 11.41
CA ASP A 121 -16.88 18.25 11.61
C ASP A 121 -17.63 16.93 11.43
N TYR A 122 -18.79 16.80 12.08
CA TYR A 122 -19.65 15.63 11.92
C TYR A 122 -20.18 15.50 10.49
N SER A 123 -20.56 16.62 9.87
CA SER A 123 -21.06 16.61 8.48
C SER A 123 -19.97 16.14 7.51
N LEU A 124 -18.74 16.61 7.66
CA LEU A 124 -17.62 16.18 6.83
C LEU A 124 -17.28 14.70 7.06
N LYS A 125 -17.15 14.28 8.33
CA LYS A 125 -16.94 12.88 8.70
C LYS A 125 -18.00 11.97 8.09
N ASN A 126 -19.27 12.31 8.25
CA ASN A 126 -20.39 11.53 7.74
C ASN A 126 -20.42 11.51 6.21
N ALA A 127 -20.05 12.61 5.55
CA ALA A 127 -19.94 12.66 4.08
C ALA A 127 -18.78 11.79 3.56
N MET A 128 -17.60 11.83 4.20
CA MET A 128 -16.47 10.96 3.85
C MET A 128 -16.80 9.49 4.05
N TYR A 129 -17.48 9.16 5.16
CA TYR A 129 -17.93 7.81 5.44
C TYR A 129 -18.99 7.36 4.42
N SER A 130 -20.02 8.17 4.13
CA SER A 130 -21.15 7.78 3.29
C SER A 130 -20.78 7.46 1.84
N VAL A 131 -19.77 8.14 1.29
CA VAL A 131 -19.23 7.84 -0.06
C VAL A 131 -18.09 6.81 -0.01
N GLY A 132 -17.41 6.72 1.13
CA GLY A 132 -16.37 5.76 1.44
C GLY A 132 -16.93 4.46 2.02
N LEU A 133 -16.40 4.06 3.18
CA LEU A 133 -16.73 2.78 3.85
C LEU A 133 -18.23 2.53 4.08
N GLY A 134 -19.04 3.58 4.22
CA GLY A 134 -20.49 3.51 4.39
C GLY A 134 -21.29 3.34 3.10
N CYS A 135 -20.66 3.32 1.91
CA CYS A 135 -21.34 3.15 0.63
C CYS A 135 -21.39 1.68 0.19
N PRO A 136 -22.49 0.93 0.44
CA PRO A 136 -22.60 -0.47 0.03
C PRO A 136 -22.52 -0.66 -1.50
N HIS A 137 -23.11 0.22 -2.28
CA HIS A 137 -23.35 -0.03 -3.71
C HIS A 137 -22.15 0.26 -4.61
N TYR A 138 -21.35 1.30 -4.32
CA TYR A 138 -20.21 1.68 -5.15
C TYR A 138 -18.88 1.08 -4.66
N LEU A 139 -18.79 0.60 -3.41
CA LEU A 139 -17.51 0.16 -2.83
C LEU A 139 -17.42 -1.35 -2.57
N TYR A 140 -18.54 -2.03 -2.30
CA TYR A 140 -18.53 -3.47 -2.07
C TYR A 140 -18.69 -4.28 -3.37
N ASN A 141 -19.18 -3.66 -4.43
CA ASN A 141 -19.44 -4.29 -5.73
C ASN A 141 -18.51 -3.75 -6.83
N VAL A 142 -17.22 -3.58 -6.55
CA VAL A 142 -16.30 -2.96 -7.51
C VAL A 142 -15.07 -3.81 -7.78
N GLU A 143 -15.24 -5.11 -7.76
CA GLU A 143 -14.33 -6.05 -8.41
C GLU A 143 -14.79 -6.21 -9.88
N GLN A 144 -13.99 -6.85 -10.74
CA GLN A 144 -14.27 -7.10 -12.16
C GLN A 144 -15.72 -7.56 -12.49
N PHE A 145 -16.46 -8.12 -11.51
CA PHE A 145 -17.84 -8.62 -11.64
C PHE A 145 -18.91 -7.82 -10.88
N GLY A 146 -18.53 -6.81 -10.11
CA GLY A 146 -19.46 -6.15 -9.19
C GLY A 146 -20.29 -5.03 -9.82
N VAL A 147 -19.74 -4.31 -10.81
CA VAL A 147 -20.50 -3.37 -11.66
C VAL A 147 -20.26 -3.72 -13.12
N THR A 148 -21.33 -4.10 -13.81
CA THR A 148 -21.30 -4.18 -15.28
C THR A 148 -21.25 -2.78 -15.85
N LEU A 149 -20.13 -2.43 -16.49
CA LEU A 149 -20.01 -1.16 -17.20
C LEU A 149 -20.85 -1.22 -18.49
N PRO A 150 -21.77 -0.26 -18.74
CA PRO A 150 -22.59 -0.26 -19.96
C PRO A 150 -21.78 -0.16 -21.26
N HIS A 151 -20.60 0.47 -21.18
CA HIS A 151 -19.70 0.70 -22.31
C HIS A 151 -18.26 0.34 -21.88
N PRO A 152 -17.90 -0.96 -21.81
CA PRO A 152 -16.54 -1.36 -21.49
C PRO A 152 -15.59 -0.91 -22.60
N ALA A 153 -14.31 -0.71 -22.27
CA ALA A 153 -13.28 -0.45 -23.26
C ALA A 153 -13.26 -1.61 -24.28
N PRO A 154 -13.29 -1.30 -25.58
CA PRO A 154 -13.22 -2.33 -26.61
C PRO A 154 -11.86 -3.03 -26.50
N ARG A 155 -11.85 -4.35 -26.69
CA ARG A 155 -10.58 -5.05 -26.93
C ARG A 155 -9.99 -4.58 -28.27
N PRO A 156 -8.66 -4.61 -28.46
CA PRO A 156 -8.01 -4.15 -29.69
C PRO A 156 -8.65 -4.72 -30.97
N GLU A 157 -8.99 -6.01 -30.99
CA GLU A 157 -9.56 -6.66 -32.17
C GLU A 157 -10.90 -6.04 -32.59
N ALA A 158 -11.70 -5.57 -31.63
CA ALA A 158 -13.01 -4.95 -31.89
C ALA A 158 -12.91 -3.57 -32.55
N ILE A 159 -11.75 -2.92 -32.49
CA ILE A 159 -11.46 -1.63 -33.14
C ILE A 159 -10.42 -1.76 -34.26
N GLY A 160 -10.13 -2.98 -34.71
CA GLY A 160 -9.20 -3.24 -35.80
C GLY A 160 -7.73 -2.95 -35.46
N MET A 161 -7.38 -2.94 -34.18
CA MET A 161 -6.01 -2.74 -33.69
C MET A 161 -5.42 -4.06 -33.18
N PRO A 162 -4.10 -4.26 -33.27
CA PRO A 162 -3.45 -5.41 -32.66
C PRO A 162 -3.39 -5.26 -31.13
N ASN A 163 -3.25 -6.39 -30.43
CA ASN A 163 -2.92 -6.36 -29.00
C ASN A 163 -1.59 -5.61 -28.78
N TRP A 164 -1.53 -4.87 -27.68
CA TRP A 164 -0.33 -4.12 -27.32
C TRP A 164 0.83 -5.08 -27.07
N ALA A 165 1.99 -4.78 -27.65
CA ALA A 165 3.19 -5.61 -27.55
C ALA A 165 4.40 -4.73 -27.21
N GLY A 166 4.56 -4.44 -25.92
CA GLY A 166 5.74 -3.77 -25.36
C GLY A 166 6.59 -4.72 -24.50
N THR A 167 7.84 -4.33 -24.28
CA THR A 167 8.73 -4.96 -23.29
C THR A 167 8.18 -4.78 -21.86
N PRO A 168 8.55 -5.63 -20.89
CA PRO A 168 8.13 -5.47 -19.50
C PRO A 168 8.45 -4.08 -18.90
N GLU A 169 9.55 -3.47 -19.31
CA GLU A 169 10.00 -2.13 -18.91
C GLU A 169 9.12 -1.02 -19.50
N GLU A 170 8.83 -1.08 -20.81
CA GLU A 170 7.89 -0.16 -21.47
C GLU A 170 6.48 -0.27 -20.87
N ASN A 171 6.04 -1.50 -20.58
CA ASN A 171 4.74 -1.76 -19.96
C ASN A 171 4.67 -1.17 -18.54
N PHE A 172 5.74 -1.29 -17.76
CA PHE A 172 5.83 -0.68 -16.43
C PHE A 172 5.66 0.85 -16.53
N GLN A 173 6.41 1.51 -17.43
CA GLN A 173 6.32 2.96 -17.61
C GLN A 173 4.94 3.42 -18.10
N MET A 174 4.35 2.67 -19.04
CA MET A 174 2.99 2.93 -19.52
C MET A 174 1.97 2.85 -18.39
N ILE A 175 2.06 1.81 -17.55
CA ILE A 175 1.18 1.64 -16.39
C ILE A 175 1.37 2.79 -15.40
N GLN A 176 2.62 3.19 -15.10
CA GLN A 176 2.87 4.35 -14.25
C GLN A 176 2.22 5.61 -14.79
N ALA A 177 2.34 5.89 -16.09
CA ALA A 177 1.75 7.07 -16.70
C ALA A 177 0.21 7.04 -16.60
N ALA A 178 -0.41 5.93 -16.98
CA ALA A 178 -1.86 5.77 -16.92
C ALA A 178 -2.40 5.82 -15.47
N PHE A 179 -1.67 5.23 -14.52
CA PHE A 179 -2.09 5.19 -13.11
C PHE A 179 -1.91 6.55 -12.43
N SER A 180 -0.90 7.33 -12.83
CA SER A 180 -0.72 8.70 -12.36
C SER A 180 -1.91 9.59 -12.72
N LEU A 181 -2.48 9.41 -13.92
CA LEU A 181 -3.68 10.14 -14.36
C LEU A 181 -4.89 9.91 -13.45
N ILE A 182 -5.07 8.66 -12.99
CA ILE A 182 -6.23 8.26 -12.18
C ILE A 182 -5.97 8.36 -10.66
N GLY A 183 -4.79 8.83 -10.26
CA GLY A 183 -4.41 9.03 -8.86
C GLY A 183 -4.01 7.75 -8.12
N LEU A 184 -3.58 6.71 -8.83
CA LEU A 184 -2.98 5.51 -8.24
C LEU A 184 -1.45 5.44 -8.42
N GLY A 185 -0.87 6.27 -9.29
CA GLY A 185 0.57 6.37 -9.53
C GLY A 185 1.14 7.74 -9.15
N PRO A 186 2.44 7.98 -9.40
CA PRO A 186 3.39 7.11 -10.10
C PRO A 186 4.03 6.02 -9.21
N SER A 187 3.84 6.10 -7.89
CA SER A 187 4.39 5.15 -6.92
C SER A 187 3.68 3.80 -6.98
N ILE A 188 4.21 2.90 -7.81
CA ILE A 188 3.73 1.52 -7.97
C ILE A 188 4.88 0.54 -7.70
N GLY A 189 4.54 -0.65 -7.24
CA GLY A 189 5.44 -1.80 -7.18
C GLY A 189 4.89 -2.95 -7.99
N ILE A 190 5.77 -3.67 -8.68
CA ILE A 190 5.44 -4.88 -9.43
C ILE A 190 6.13 -6.07 -8.79
N THR A 191 5.42 -7.18 -8.67
CA THR A 191 6.03 -8.46 -8.31
C THR A 191 5.39 -9.61 -9.07
N GLU A 192 6.01 -10.77 -9.05
CA GLU A 192 5.45 -11.97 -9.67
C GLU A 192 4.59 -12.76 -8.67
N LEU A 193 3.55 -13.41 -9.18
CA LEU A 193 2.64 -14.29 -8.45
C LEU A 193 3.16 -15.74 -8.45
N ASP A 194 4.27 -15.93 -7.73
CA ASP A 194 4.97 -17.21 -7.56
C ASP A 194 4.46 -18.01 -6.35
N ASP A 195 5.07 -19.17 -6.07
CA ASP A 195 4.71 -20.05 -4.95
C ASP A 195 4.76 -19.39 -3.57
N LYS A 196 5.59 -18.35 -3.40
CA LYS A 196 5.71 -17.60 -2.14
C LYS A 196 4.68 -16.49 -2.08
N SER A 197 4.59 -15.63 -3.09
CA SER A 197 3.67 -14.49 -3.08
C SER A 197 2.20 -14.91 -3.17
N ARG A 198 1.89 -16.09 -3.75
CA ARG A 198 0.54 -16.70 -3.67
C ARG A 198 0.08 -16.95 -2.23
N ARG A 199 1.00 -17.09 -1.26
CA ARG A 199 0.63 -17.29 0.16
C ARG A 199 0.07 -16.02 0.81
N PHE A 200 0.26 -14.86 0.19
CA PHE A 200 -0.38 -13.61 0.62
C PHE A 200 -1.82 -13.48 0.12
N VAL A 201 -2.26 -14.36 -0.79
CA VAL A 201 -3.65 -14.47 -1.24
C VAL A 201 -4.40 -15.39 -0.29
N TRP A 202 -5.63 -15.02 0.07
CA TRP A 202 -6.47 -15.81 0.96
C TRP A 202 -6.84 -17.15 0.32
N GLU A 203 -7.05 -18.16 1.17
CA GLU A 203 -7.68 -19.43 0.78
C GLU A 203 -9.18 -19.19 0.63
N TYR A 204 -9.81 -18.65 1.69
CA TYR A 204 -11.18 -18.15 1.67
C TYR A 204 -11.19 -16.68 2.09
N ASN A 205 -11.96 -15.85 1.37
CA ASN A 205 -12.20 -14.47 1.79
C ASN A 205 -13.27 -14.38 2.90
N ASN A 206 -13.40 -13.21 3.49
CA ASN A 206 -14.37 -12.92 4.56
C ASN A 206 -15.84 -12.93 4.09
N TYR A 207 -16.09 -13.07 2.79
CA TYR A 207 -17.42 -13.32 2.21
C TYR A 207 -17.72 -14.81 2.01
N GLY A 208 -16.80 -15.69 2.43
CA GLY A 208 -16.95 -17.14 2.33
C GLY A 208 -16.61 -17.73 0.96
N GLN A 209 -16.03 -16.95 0.04
CA GLN A 209 -15.69 -17.41 -1.29
C GLN A 209 -14.33 -18.10 -1.28
N HIS A 210 -14.26 -19.29 -1.88
CA HIS A 210 -13.00 -20.01 -2.10
C HIS A 210 -12.24 -19.41 -3.29
N ILE A 211 -10.97 -19.05 -3.09
CA ILE A 211 -10.13 -18.48 -4.15
C ILE A 211 -9.31 -19.62 -4.78
N ILE A 212 -9.42 -19.78 -6.09
CA ILE A 212 -8.81 -20.89 -6.84
C ILE A 212 -7.92 -20.30 -7.93
N PHE A 213 -6.68 -20.76 -8.01
CA PHE A 213 -5.82 -20.52 -9.18
C PHE A 213 -6.10 -21.62 -10.21
N ASP A 214 -6.52 -21.23 -11.41
CA ASP A 214 -7.04 -22.14 -12.43
C ASP A 214 -6.24 -22.00 -13.73
N ASP A 215 -5.60 -23.10 -14.16
CA ASP A 215 -4.77 -23.14 -15.35
C ASP A 215 -5.58 -23.20 -16.66
N ASN A 216 -6.89 -23.47 -16.59
CA ASN A 216 -7.73 -23.78 -17.76
C ASN A 216 -8.53 -22.59 -18.27
N ILE A 217 -8.31 -21.40 -17.71
CA ILE A 217 -9.05 -20.18 -18.03
C ILE A 217 -8.11 -19.04 -18.36
N THR A 218 -8.62 -18.03 -19.07
CA THR A 218 -7.89 -16.80 -19.42
C THR A 218 -8.46 -15.57 -18.74
N GLU A 219 -9.73 -15.61 -18.32
CA GLU A 219 -10.40 -14.53 -17.61
C GLU A 219 -10.91 -15.04 -16.25
N THR A 220 -10.81 -14.20 -15.23
CA THR A 220 -11.36 -14.50 -13.91
C THR A 220 -12.88 -14.70 -14.01
N TYR A 221 -13.46 -15.54 -13.15
CA TYR A 221 -14.93 -15.63 -12.98
C TYR A 221 -15.32 -16.04 -11.56
N ARG A 222 -16.62 -15.99 -11.27
CA ARG A 222 -17.20 -16.38 -9.97
C ARG A 222 -18.30 -17.41 -10.14
N THR A 223 -18.45 -18.25 -9.14
CA THR A 223 -19.62 -19.13 -9.00
C THR A 223 -20.35 -18.82 -7.70
N ALA A 224 -21.68 -18.99 -7.70
CA ALA A 224 -22.50 -18.70 -6.53
C ALA A 224 -22.64 -19.92 -5.60
N ASN A 225 -22.67 -21.13 -6.17
CA ASN A 225 -22.90 -22.39 -5.46
C ASN A 225 -22.02 -23.52 -6.02
N PRO A 226 -20.93 -23.92 -5.31
CA PRO A 226 -20.39 -23.28 -4.11
C PRO A 226 -19.88 -21.86 -4.42
N PRO A 227 -19.72 -20.95 -3.43
CA PRO A 227 -19.17 -19.63 -3.69
C PRO A 227 -17.67 -19.71 -3.98
N THR A 228 -17.25 -19.47 -5.23
CA THR A 228 -15.84 -19.49 -5.64
C THR A 228 -15.43 -18.28 -6.48
N ILE A 229 -14.13 -18.01 -6.52
CA ILE A 229 -13.48 -17.05 -7.42
C ILE A 229 -12.31 -17.79 -8.08
N HIS A 230 -12.31 -17.86 -9.41
CA HIS A 230 -11.25 -18.50 -10.17
C HIS A 230 -10.38 -17.43 -10.81
N ILE A 231 -9.09 -17.39 -10.46
CA ILE A 231 -8.08 -16.49 -11.02
C ILE A 231 -7.21 -17.31 -11.98
N PRO A 232 -7.06 -16.90 -13.25
CA PRO A 232 -6.18 -17.59 -14.19
C PRO A 232 -4.74 -17.63 -13.65
N SER A 233 -4.10 -18.80 -13.70
CA SER A 233 -2.67 -18.90 -13.34
C SER A 233 -1.75 -18.09 -14.26
N SER A 234 -2.24 -17.71 -15.44
CA SER A 234 -1.56 -16.79 -16.36
C SER A 234 -1.44 -15.36 -15.82
N HIS A 235 -2.21 -14.99 -14.79
CA HIS A 235 -2.10 -13.70 -14.11
C HIS A 235 -0.85 -13.67 -13.23
N ARG A 236 0.31 -13.68 -13.90
CA ARG A 236 1.63 -13.81 -13.31
C ARG A 236 2.09 -12.54 -12.59
N TYR A 237 1.58 -11.37 -12.95
CA TYR A 237 2.09 -10.11 -12.41
C TYR A 237 1.11 -9.50 -11.40
N VAL A 238 1.66 -9.00 -10.31
CA VAL A 238 0.95 -8.28 -9.27
C VAL A 238 1.37 -6.81 -9.33
N ILE A 239 0.40 -5.91 -9.48
CA ILE A 239 0.60 -4.47 -9.38
C ILE A 239 0.13 -4.03 -7.99
N ALA A 240 1.06 -3.56 -7.16
CA ALA A 240 0.78 -2.94 -5.86
C ALA A 240 0.83 -1.42 -6.00
N THR A 241 -0.28 -0.75 -5.71
CA THR A 241 -0.46 0.68 -5.98
C THR A 241 -1.39 1.31 -4.96
N HIS A 242 -1.36 2.62 -4.80
CA HIS A 242 -2.09 3.31 -3.74
C HIS A 242 -2.48 4.70 -4.21
N ASN A 243 -3.61 5.21 -3.72
CA ASN A 243 -3.81 6.65 -3.70
C ASN A 243 -3.23 7.26 -2.42
N MET A 244 -3.35 8.58 -2.34
CA MET A 244 -2.88 9.37 -1.20
C MET A 244 -4.04 9.69 -0.26
N GLY A 245 -3.78 9.52 1.04
CA GLY A 245 -4.64 10.02 2.10
C GLY A 245 -4.64 11.55 2.17
N ALA A 246 -5.64 12.13 2.85
CA ALA A 246 -5.72 13.58 3.00
C ALA A 246 -4.81 14.07 4.15
N ASP A 247 -3.59 14.48 3.79
CA ASP A 247 -2.48 14.88 4.66
C ASP A 247 -2.88 15.80 5.82
N GLU A 248 -3.44 16.96 5.52
CA GLU A 248 -3.76 17.97 6.52
C GLU A 248 -4.81 17.50 7.53
N ILE A 249 -5.81 16.73 7.08
CA ILE A 249 -6.88 16.25 7.94
C ILE A 249 -6.40 15.03 8.75
N LEU A 250 -5.55 14.18 8.16
CA LEU A 250 -4.99 13.01 8.84
C LEU A 250 -4.13 13.42 10.04
N ARG A 251 -3.39 14.52 9.92
CA ARG A 251 -2.63 15.13 11.02
C ARG A 251 -3.53 15.67 12.14
N ARG A 252 -4.85 15.64 12.01
CA ARG A 252 -5.79 16.01 13.09
C ARG A 252 -6.45 14.78 13.72
N ALA A 253 -6.05 13.56 13.35
CA ALA A 253 -6.48 12.35 14.06
C ALA A 253 -5.95 12.34 15.51
N PRO A 254 -6.69 11.81 16.50
CA PRO A 254 -7.95 11.08 16.38
C PRO A 254 -9.20 11.97 16.56
N SER A 255 -9.10 13.30 16.41
CA SER A 255 -10.28 14.18 16.49
C SER A 255 -11.34 13.79 15.46
N THR A 256 -12.58 14.27 15.63
CA THR A 256 -13.70 13.88 14.75
C THR A 256 -13.41 14.13 13.26
N ILE A 257 -12.76 15.24 12.92
CA ILE A 257 -12.40 15.55 11.53
C ILE A 257 -11.31 14.60 11.00
N GLY A 258 -10.33 14.25 11.85
CA GLY A 258 -9.23 13.35 11.50
C GLY A 258 -9.62 11.87 11.45
N ALA A 259 -10.55 11.45 12.30
CA ALA A 259 -10.86 10.04 12.56
C ALA A 259 -11.32 9.29 11.30
N CYS A 260 -12.05 9.91 10.36
CA CYS A 260 -12.53 9.27 9.12
C CYS A 260 -11.87 9.79 7.84
N THR A 261 -10.73 10.46 7.95
CA THR A 261 -10.03 11.06 6.79
C THR A 261 -9.79 10.04 5.68
N GLU A 262 -9.47 8.81 6.04
CA GLU A 262 -9.11 7.76 5.09
C GLU A 262 -10.31 7.08 4.44
N SER A 263 -11.52 7.26 4.97
CA SER A 263 -12.72 6.63 4.41
C SER A 263 -12.96 7.13 2.98
N ILE A 264 -12.66 8.40 2.68
CA ILE A 264 -12.79 8.95 1.32
C ILE A 264 -11.80 8.33 0.31
N SER A 265 -10.65 7.84 0.79
CA SER A 265 -9.64 7.22 -0.07
C SER A 265 -10.21 5.97 -0.77
N TYR A 266 -11.17 5.29 -0.15
CA TYR A 266 -11.87 4.15 -0.75
C TYR A 266 -12.74 4.55 -1.94
N ALA A 267 -13.47 5.67 -1.87
CA ALA A 267 -14.29 6.14 -2.99
C ALA A 267 -13.43 6.42 -4.24
N ARG A 268 -12.23 6.97 -4.04
CA ARG A 268 -11.25 7.23 -5.11
C ARG A 268 -10.74 5.95 -5.75
N VAL A 269 -10.36 4.95 -4.94
CA VAL A 269 -9.93 3.64 -5.47
C VAL A 269 -11.06 2.92 -6.18
N ALA A 270 -12.31 3.03 -5.69
CA ALA A 270 -13.48 2.44 -6.33
C ALA A 270 -13.64 2.88 -7.79
N TYR A 271 -13.46 4.18 -8.04
CA TYR A 271 -13.43 4.73 -9.38
C TYR A 271 -12.18 4.29 -10.15
N ALA A 272 -11.00 4.44 -9.54
CA ALA A 272 -9.73 4.24 -10.23
C ALA A 272 -9.49 2.80 -10.70
N LYS A 273 -9.93 1.79 -9.95
CA LYS A 273 -9.74 0.39 -10.35
C LYS A 273 -10.56 -0.01 -11.57
N SER A 274 -11.77 0.52 -11.73
CA SER A 274 -12.58 0.29 -12.94
C SER A 274 -11.82 0.80 -14.16
N PHE A 275 -11.22 1.98 -14.04
CA PHE A 275 -10.35 2.53 -15.09
C PHE A 275 -9.16 1.61 -15.37
N VAL A 276 -8.44 1.13 -14.35
CA VAL A 276 -7.31 0.21 -14.51
C VAL A 276 -7.71 -1.06 -15.25
N GLU A 277 -8.82 -1.69 -14.84
CA GLU A 277 -9.33 -2.91 -15.47
C GLU A 277 -9.70 -2.67 -16.95
N GLN A 278 -10.34 -1.54 -17.26
CA GLN A 278 -10.67 -1.18 -18.64
C GLN A 278 -9.45 -0.80 -19.47
N PHE A 279 -8.46 -0.13 -18.89
CA PHE A 279 -7.23 0.23 -19.58
C PHE A 279 -6.45 -1.03 -19.99
N ILE A 280 -6.20 -1.95 -19.05
CA ILE A 280 -5.49 -3.20 -19.33
C ILE A 280 -6.28 -4.09 -20.30
N ARG A 281 -7.63 -4.13 -20.18
CA ARG A 281 -8.50 -4.76 -21.18
C ARG A 281 -8.31 -4.18 -22.57
N GLY A 282 -8.26 -2.85 -22.67
CA GLY A 282 -8.06 -2.13 -23.93
C GLY A 282 -6.67 -2.33 -24.55
N LEU A 283 -5.70 -2.80 -23.77
CA LEU A 283 -4.38 -3.24 -24.27
C LEU A 283 -4.39 -4.67 -24.83
N GLY A 284 -5.48 -5.44 -24.62
CA GLY A 284 -5.58 -6.84 -25.03
C GLY A 284 -5.26 -7.85 -23.93
N TYR A 285 -5.06 -7.39 -22.69
CA TYR A 285 -4.70 -8.21 -21.53
C TYR A 285 -5.88 -8.39 -20.58
N ASN A 286 -5.68 -9.19 -19.53
CA ASN A 286 -6.66 -9.49 -18.49
C ASN A 286 -6.11 -9.09 -17.13
N VAL A 287 -6.99 -8.56 -16.29
CA VAL A 287 -6.64 -8.14 -14.94
C VAL A 287 -7.83 -8.31 -14.01
N VAL A 288 -7.55 -8.65 -12.76
CA VAL A 288 -8.53 -8.65 -11.67
C VAL A 288 -8.03 -7.84 -10.49
N TYR A 289 -8.90 -6.98 -9.96
CA TYR A 289 -8.66 -6.27 -8.71
C TYR A 289 -8.78 -7.17 -7.47
N GLY A 290 -7.82 -7.08 -6.56
CA GLY A 290 -7.57 -8.03 -5.47
C GLY A 290 -7.99 -7.60 -4.06
N HIS A 291 -8.88 -6.63 -3.88
CA HIS A 291 -9.18 -6.07 -2.54
C HIS A 291 -9.59 -7.08 -1.48
N SER A 292 -10.54 -7.96 -1.80
CA SER A 292 -10.99 -9.00 -0.87
C SER A 292 -10.17 -10.28 -0.96
N LEU A 293 -9.09 -10.30 -1.77
CA LEU A 293 -8.40 -11.53 -2.14
C LEU A 293 -7.08 -11.74 -1.39
N GLN A 294 -6.51 -10.70 -0.77
CA GLN A 294 -5.13 -10.78 -0.27
C GLN A 294 -4.80 -9.79 0.88
N ALA A 295 -3.65 -10.03 1.51
CA ALA A 295 -3.05 -9.16 2.52
C ALA A 295 -2.26 -7.98 1.88
N ALA A 296 -2.92 -6.85 1.63
CA ALA A 296 -2.32 -5.75 0.85
C ALA A 296 -0.92 -5.29 1.30
N PRO A 297 -0.66 -5.09 2.62
CA PRO A 297 0.69 -4.71 3.07
C PRO A 297 1.76 -5.73 2.71
N ALA A 298 1.45 -7.03 2.70
CA ALA A 298 2.43 -8.05 2.33
C ALA A 298 2.87 -7.91 0.86
N MET A 299 1.91 -7.63 -0.04
CA MET A 299 2.23 -7.34 -1.45
C MET A 299 3.07 -6.07 -1.59
N ASP A 300 2.76 -5.02 -0.82
CA ASP A 300 3.53 -3.77 -0.85
C ASP A 300 4.98 -3.97 -0.44
N PHE A 301 5.24 -4.75 0.61
CA PHE A 301 6.60 -5.06 1.05
C PHE A 301 7.32 -5.93 0.02
N TRP A 302 6.61 -6.92 -0.53
CA TRP A 302 7.15 -7.87 -1.51
C TRP A 302 7.53 -7.21 -2.84
N SER A 303 6.74 -6.24 -3.28
CA SER A 303 7.05 -5.43 -4.47
C SER A 303 7.93 -4.22 -4.15
N GLY A 304 8.32 -4.01 -2.89
CA GLY A 304 9.16 -2.88 -2.47
C GLY A 304 8.51 -1.51 -2.52
N VAL A 305 7.19 -1.40 -2.47
CA VAL A 305 6.52 -0.10 -2.30
C VAL A 305 6.96 0.56 -0.99
N GLY A 306 7.04 -0.22 0.09
CA GLY A 306 7.49 0.27 1.39
C GLY A 306 8.00 -0.83 2.31
N GLU A 307 8.11 -0.51 3.59
CA GLU A 307 8.65 -1.38 4.62
C GLU A 307 7.65 -1.67 5.74
N HIS A 308 7.85 -2.79 6.42
CA HIS A 308 7.11 -3.14 7.63
C HIS A 308 7.42 -2.17 8.77
N ALA A 309 6.39 -1.54 9.33
CA ALA A 309 6.54 -0.58 10.43
C ALA A 309 5.89 -1.08 11.73
N ARG A 310 6.16 -0.38 12.85
CA ARG A 310 5.58 -0.69 14.17
C ARG A 310 4.05 -0.74 14.16
N MET A 311 3.41 -0.01 13.26
CA MET A 311 1.96 -0.01 13.07
C MET A 311 1.40 -1.33 12.52
N GLY A 312 2.25 -2.28 12.10
CA GLY A 312 1.91 -3.67 11.78
C GLY A 312 1.09 -3.88 10.50
N GLN A 313 0.02 -3.12 10.31
CA GLN A 313 -0.95 -3.20 9.22
C GLN A 313 -0.80 -2.06 8.19
N VAL A 314 0.09 -1.10 8.47
CA VAL A 314 0.32 0.07 7.63
C VAL A 314 1.68 -0.06 6.98
N CYS A 315 1.69 -0.06 5.64
CA CYS A 315 2.91 0.08 4.87
C CYS A 315 3.41 1.53 4.98
N VAL A 316 4.71 1.69 5.28
CA VAL A 316 5.34 3.01 5.36
C VAL A 316 6.36 3.11 4.23
N THR A 317 6.26 4.17 3.44
CA THR A 317 7.13 4.36 2.27
C THR A 317 8.14 5.48 2.50
N PRO A 318 9.30 5.43 1.84
CA PRO A 318 10.30 6.49 1.92
C PRO A 318 9.76 7.86 1.47
N GLU A 319 8.93 7.86 0.43
CA GLU A 319 8.41 9.03 -0.26
C GLU A 319 7.26 9.67 0.53
N ASN A 320 6.30 8.85 0.99
CA ASN A 320 5.03 9.33 1.52
C ASN A 320 4.80 8.95 2.99
N GLY A 321 5.75 8.25 3.61
CA GLY A 321 5.59 7.78 4.97
C GLY A 321 4.38 6.87 5.10
N ALA A 322 3.60 7.10 6.14
CA ALA A 322 2.39 6.34 6.38
C ALA A 322 1.22 6.80 5.51
N MET A 323 1.34 7.85 4.70
CA MET A 323 0.20 8.54 4.05
C MET A 323 -0.53 7.72 2.98
N MET A 324 0.09 6.68 2.44
CA MET A 324 -0.47 5.90 1.34
C MET A 324 -1.74 5.15 1.77
N ARG A 325 -2.81 5.35 1.00
CA ARG A 325 -4.12 4.75 1.23
C ARG A 325 -5.05 5.04 0.07
N THR A 326 -5.92 4.13 -0.35
CA THR A 326 -6.07 2.72 0.00
C THR A 326 -5.15 1.87 -0.87
N HIS A 327 -4.65 0.78 -0.31
CA HIS A 327 -3.86 -0.21 -1.04
C HIS A 327 -4.74 -0.88 -2.10
N ALA A 328 -4.29 -0.84 -3.34
CA ALA A 328 -4.94 -1.41 -4.50
C ALA A 328 -3.98 -2.42 -5.13
N ILE A 329 -4.40 -3.68 -5.13
CA ILE A 329 -3.62 -4.79 -5.69
C ILE A 329 -4.35 -5.30 -6.93
N PHE A 330 -3.63 -5.53 -8.01
CA PHE A 330 -4.16 -6.07 -9.26
C PHE A 330 -3.34 -7.28 -9.68
N PHE A 331 -4.01 -8.35 -10.15
CA PHE A 331 -3.36 -9.52 -10.75
C PHE A 331 -3.60 -9.50 -12.25
N THR A 332 -2.56 -9.56 -13.07
CA THR A 332 -2.64 -9.36 -14.53
C THR A 332 -1.74 -10.31 -15.30
N ASP A 333 -2.13 -10.61 -16.54
CA ASP A 333 -1.29 -11.33 -17.52
C ASP A 333 -0.44 -10.38 -18.40
N LEU A 334 -0.56 -9.06 -18.21
CA LEU A 334 0.31 -8.06 -18.84
C LEU A 334 1.76 -8.24 -18.36
N PRO A 335 2.74 -8.50 -19.26
CA PRO A 335 4.14 -8.59 -18.89
C PRO A 335 4.66 -7.30 -18.27
N LEU A 336 5.19 -7.35 -17.05
CA LEU A 336 5.68 -6.18 -16.31
C LEU A 336 7.04 -6.44 -15.68
N SER A 337 7.91 -5.44 -15.64
CA SER A 337 9.22 -5.57 -15.00
C SER A 337 9.08 -5.52 -13.46
N PRO A 338 9.45 -6.57 -12.70
CA PRO A 338 9.30 -6.60 -11.25
C PRO A 338 10.20 -5.58 -10.54
N THR A 339 9.67 -4.96 -9.49
CA THR A 339 10.44 -4.12 -8.56
C THR A 339 10.92 -4.94 -7.37
N LYS A 340 12.08 -4.58 -6.82
CA LYS A 340 12.66 -5.29 -5.67
C LYS A 340 12.18 -4.71 -4.34
N PRO A 341 12.10 -5.53 -3.28
CA PRO A 341 11.99 -5.05 -1.91
C PRO A 341 13.05 -3.99 -1.58
N ILE A 342 12.77 -3.11 -0.62
CA ILE A 342 13.63 -1.96 -0.30
C ILE A 342 14.05 -1.89 1.18
N ASP A 343 15.14 -1.18 1.43
CA ASP A 343 15.60 -0.76 2.76
C ASP A 343 15.87 0.75 2.75
N ALA A 344 15.01 1.49 3.45
CA ALA A 344 15.16 2.91 3.77
C ALA A 344 15.35 3.14 5.28
N GLY A 345 15.65 2.07 6.04
CA GLY A 345 15.79 2.07 7.49
C GLY A 345 14.51 2.33 8.27
N ILE A 346 13.33 2.25 7.64
CA ILE A 346 12.05 2.51 8.32
C ILE A 346 11.80 1.46 9.39
N THR A 347 11.99 0.18 9.05
CA THR A 347 11.84 -0.94 10.00
C THR A 347 12.78 -0.76 11.19
N LYS A 348 14.03 -0.35 10.94
CA LYS A 348 15.03 -0.15 11.98
C LYS A 348 14.74 1.06 12.86
N PHE A 349 14.25 2.16 12.28
CA PHE A 349 13.83 3.34 13.02
C PHE A 349 12.66 3.05 13.98
N CYS A 350 11.74 2.18 13.55
CA CYS A 350 10.60 1.75 14.34
C CYS A 350 11.01 1.07 15.66
N GLU A 351 12.19 0.45 15.76
CA GLU A 351 12.68 -0.18 17.00
C GLU A 351 12.80 0.82 18.16
N THR A 352 13.18 2.07 17.89
CA THR A 352 13.42 3.09 18.93
C THR A 352 12.38 4.21 18.97
N CYS A 353 11.59 4.39 17.91
CA CYS A 353 10.65 5.51 17.78
C CYS A 353 9.45 5.41 18.72
N GLY A 354 8.47 4.56 18.40
CA GLY A 354 7.30 4.31 19.25
C GLY A 354 6.21 5.40 19.26
N ILE A 355 6.35 6.50 18.50
CA ILE A 355 5.40 7.63 18.52
C ILE A 355 3.96 7.17 18.16
N CYS A 356 3.82 6.30 17.16
CA CYS A 356 2.52 5.75 16.78
C CYS A 356 1.84 4.94 17.90
N ALA A 357 2.61 4.34 18.81
CA ALA A 357 2.08 3.64 19.99
C ALA A 357 1.66 4.64 21.08
N GLU A 358 2.41 5.72 21.29
CA GLU A 358 2.07 6.79 22.22
C GLU A 358 0.83 7.59 21.80
N SER A 359 0.63 7.73 20.48
CA SER A 359 -0.57 8.36 19.89
C SER A 359 -1.78 7.43 19.85
N CYS A 360 -1.63 6.13 20.08
CA CYS A 360 -2.73 5.18 20.01
C CYS A 360 -3.67 5.34 21.22
N PRO A 361 -4.94 5.77 21.04
CA PRO A 361 -5.85 6.00 22.16
C PRO A 361 -6.22 4.73 22.93
N VAL A 362 -6.12 3.57 22.27
CA VAL A 362 -6.60 2.27 22.75
C VAL A 362 -5.47 1.28 23.05
N GLY A 363 -4.20 1.72 22.95
CA GLY A 363 -3.04 0.87 23.25
C GLY A 363 -2.94 -0.38 22.37
N ALA A 364 -3.41 -0.32 21.12
CA ALA A 364 -3.42 -1.46 20.21
C ALA A 364 -2.09 -1.66 19.46
N VAL A 365 -1.30 -0.59 19.29
CA VAL A 365 0.01 -0.65 18.63
C VAL A 365 1.06 -1.05 19.67
N PRO A 366 1.98 -2.00 19.36
CA PRO A 366 3.01 -2.43 20.31
C PRO A 366 3.85 -1.27 20.85
N ALA A 367 3.90 -1.17 22.17
CA ALA A 367 4.60 -0.11 22.88
C ALA A 367 6.09 -0.04 22.51
N LYS A 368 6.68 1.16 22.66
CA LYS A 368 8.13 1.33 22.55
C LYS A 368 8.87 0.34 23.44
N GLY A 369 9.93 -0.28 22.93
CA GLY A 369 10.69 -1.32 23.63
C GLY A 369 10.18 -2.75 23.39
N VAL A 370 8.95 -2.91 22.88
CA VAL A 370 8.50 -4.21 22.35
C VAL A 370 9.15 -4.43 20.98
N ASN A 371 9.94 -5.50 20.89
CA ASN A 371 10.60 -5.94 19.67
C ASN A 371 9.63 -6.68 18.74
N ARG A 372 10.01 -6.79 17.46
CA ARG A 372 9.36 -7.72 16.53
C ARG A 372 9.44 -9.13 17.08
N ASN A 373 8.34 -9.87 17.04
CA ASN A 373 8.24 -11.22 17.56
C ASN A 373 7.39 -12.10 16.63
N TRP A 374 7.27 -13.38 16.98
CA TRP A 374 6.51 -14.37 16.23
C TRP A 374 5.08 -14.55 16.76
N ASP A 375 4.74 -13.90 17.87
CA ASP A 375 3.52 -14.12 18.63
C ASP A 375 2.40 -13.19 18.15
N SER A 376 1.15 -13.58 18.36
CA SER A 376 0.01 -12.67 18.17
C SER A 376 0.07 -11.54 19.20
N ASN A 377 -0.39 -10.35 18.80
CA ASN A 377 -0.55 -9.23 19.74
C ASN A 377 -2.03 -9.00 20.10
N CYS A 378 -2.95 -9.83 19.61
CA CYS A 378 -4.35 -9.75 20.01
C CYS A 378 -4.53 -10.43 21.36
N ASP A 379 -5.06 -9.71 22.34
CA ASP A 379 -5.19 -10.19 23.73
C ASP A 379 -5.80 -11.59 23.82
N GLY A 380 -5.04 -12.53 24.40
CA GLY A 380 -5.49 -13.91 24.63
C GLY A 380 -5.33 -14.86 23.45
N GLN A 381 -4.95 -14.39 22.25
CA GLN A 381 -4.71 -15.29 21.11
C GLN A 381 -3.31 -15.90 21.15
N SER A 382 -3.25 -17.22 20.94
CA SER A 382 -2.01 -17.95 20.63
C SER A 382 -2.16 -18.66 19.29
N PHE A 383 -1.13 -18.60 18.46
CA PHE A 383 -1.12 -19.31 17.17
C PHE A 383 -1.21 -20.83 17.31
N ASP A 384 -0.90 -21.38 18.49
CA ASP A 384 -1.09 -22.81 18.78
C ASP A 384 -2.58 -23.21 18.85
N ASN A 385 -3.48 -22.26 19.14
CA ASN A 385 -4.92 -22.49 19.20
C ASN A 385 -5.64 -22.16 17.87
N ASP A 386 -4.90 -21.97 16.78
CA ASP A 386 -5.47 -21.63 15.49
C ASP A 386 -6.31 -22.79 14.93
N ILE A 387 -7.53 -22.50 14.49
CA ILE A 387 -8.43 -23.49 13.89
C ILE A 387 -7.81 -24.15 12.66
N GLU A 388 -7.00 -23.41 11.89
CA GLU A 388 -6.27 -23.94 10.73
C GLU A 388 -5.09 -24.86 11.11
N SER A 389 -4.80 -24.98 12.40
CA SER A 389 -3.81 -25.88 13.00
C SER A 389 -4.46 -26.94 13.91
N GLY A 390 -5.79 -27.06 13.90
CA GLY A 390 -6.54 -28.02 14.71
C GLY A 390 -6.97 -27.50 16.09
N GLY A 391 -6.76 -26.21 16.38
CA GLY A 391 -7.29 -25.52 17.55
C GLY A 391 -8.75 -25.10 17.40
N THR A 392 -9.18 -24.11 18.19
CA THR A 392 -10.59 -23.68 18.24
C THR A 392 -10.83 -22.22 17.84
N GLU A 393 -9.78 -21.45 17.60
CA GLU A 393 -9.88 -20.00 17.39
C GLU A 393 -9.48 -19.56 15.98
N VAL A 394 -10.21 -18.60 15.43
CA VAL A 394 -9.78 -17.89 14.22
C VAL A 394 -8.77 -16.81 14.62
N MET A 395 -7.57 -16.87 14.07
CA MET A 395 -6.51 -15.91 14.39
C MET A 395 -6.74 -14.57 13.69
N TYR A 396 -6.59 -13.46 14.43
CA TYR A 396 -6.75 -12.11 13.89
C TYR A 396 -5.44 -11.50 13.36
N ASN A 397 -4.32 -12.10 13.68
CA ASN A 397 -3.06 -11.80 13.01
C ASN A 397 -2.63 -13.00 12.19
N VAL A 398 -1.82 -12.76 11.15
CA VAL A 398 -1.28 -13.84 10.33
C VAL A 398 0.01 -14.36 11.01
N PRO A 399 0.17 -15.69 11.17
CA PRO A 399 1.40 -16.27 11.70
C PRO A 399 2.52 -16.31 10.64
N GLY A 400 3.71 -16.76 11.03
CA GLY A 400 4.78 -17.07 10.07
C GLY A 400 5.64 -15.89 9.63
N TYR A 401 5.60 -14.76 10.35
CA TYR A 401 6.59 -13.69 10.17
C TYR A 401 6.99 -13.06 11.51
N LYS A 402 8.19 -12.49 11.59
CA LYS A 402 8.67 -11.79 12.78
C LYS A 402 8.45 -10.29 12.64
N GLY A 403 7.35 -9.79 13.19
CA GLY A 403 6.96 -8.40 13.03
C GLY A 403 6.28 -7.81 14.25
N TRP A 404 6.04 -6.51 14.20
CA TRP A 404 5.05 -5.88 15.06
C TRP A 404 3.64 -6.21 14.56
N ARG A 405 2.74 -6.53 15.48
CA ARG A 405 1.34 -6.81 15.20
C ARG A 405 0.48 -5.87 16.02
N VAL A 406 -0.62 -5.43 15.42
CA VAL A 406 -1.61 -4.61 16.13
C VAL A 406 -2.60 -5.53 16.82
N ASP A 407 -2.94 -5.18 18.06
CA ASP A 407 -4.08 -5.78 18.74
C ASP A 407 -5.36 -5.37 18.03
N GLY A 408 -5.93 -6.31 17.29
CA GLY A 408 -7.15 -6.13 16.56
C GLY A 408 -8.41 -6.00 17.37
N PHE A 409 -8.41 -6.57 18.58
CA PHE A 409 -9.57 -6.48 19.47
C PHE A 409 -9.72 -5.07 20.03
N ARG A 410 -8.61 -4.33 20.11
CA ARG A 410 -8.56 -2.93 20.56
C ARG A 410 -8.60 -1.93 19.40
N CYS A 411 -7.95 -2.24 18.27
CA CYS A 411 -7.91 -1.37 17.09
C CYS A 411 -9.20 -1.47 16.25
N LEU A 412 -10.30 -0.99 16.83
CA LEU A 412 -11.60 -0.90 16.18
C LEU A 412 -11.67 0.34 15.27
N ALA A 413 -12.72 0.39 14.43
CA ALA A 413 -13.24 1.54 13.68
C ALA A 413 -12.20 2.52 13.07
N ASP A 414 -12.70 3.67 12.64
CA ASP A 414 -11.89 4.71 12.00
C ASP A 414 -11.27 5.62 13.09
N CYS A 415 -9.96 5.55 13.28
CA CYS A 415 -9.20 6.34 14.27
C CYS A 415 -8.02 7.11 13.65
N ASN A 416 -7.18 6.41 12.87
CA ASN A 416 -6.05 6.99 12.13
C ASN A 416 -4.96 7.71 12.97
N GLY A 417 -5.03 7.65 14.31
CA GLY A 417 -4.09 8.30 15.23
C GLY A 417 -2.64 7.86 15.05
N CYS A 418 -2.40 6.57 14.82
CA CYS A 418 -1.06 6.04 14.56
C CYS A 418 -0.49 6.49 13.20
N LYS A 419 -1.34 6.54 12.17
CA LYS A 419 -0.96 6.93 10.80
C LYS A 419 -0.57 8.40 10.76
N GLY A 420 -1.43 9.28 11.30
CA GLY A 420 -1.21 10.73 11.29
C GLY A 420 -0.05 11.23 12.14
N SER A 421 0.44 10.43 13.09
CA SER A 421 1.57 10.76 13.96
C SER A 421 2.92 10.22 13.47
N CYS A 422 2.94 9.54 12.31
CA CYS A 422 4.16 8.92 11.80
C CYS A 422 5.18 10.00 11.38
N PRO A 423 6.43 9.98 11.91
CA PRO A 423 7.46 10.94 11.54
C PRO A 423 7.84 10.92 10.05
N PHE A 424 7.63 9.78 9.39
CA PHE A 424 7.91 9.63 7.97
C PHE A 424 6.92 10.38 7.07
N ASN A 425 5.80 10.89 7.61
CA ASN A 425 4.86 11.75 6.86
C ASN A 425 5.43 13.15 6.58
N ALA A 426 6.62 13.49 7.08
CA ALA A 426 7.25 14.78 6.78
C ALA A 426 7.34 15.02 5.26
N ILE A 427 6.87 16.19 4.81
CA ILE A 427 6.74 16.54 3.39
C ILE A 427 8.13 16.48 2.72
N PRO A 428 8.29 15.68 1.65
CA PRO A 428 9.48 15.69 0.81
C PRO A 428 9.76 17.12 0.36
N ASN A 429 10.90 17.68 0.76
CA ASN A 429 11.33 19.06 0.49
C ASN A 429 10.76 20.19 1.37
N GLY A 430 10.07 19.89 2.48
CA GLY A 430 9.79 20.91 3.50
C GLY A 430 11.07 21.52 4.11
N SER A 431 12.17 20.76 4.11
CA SER A 431 13.54 21.19 4.42
C SER A 431 14.53 20.13 3.95
N PHE A 432 15.75 20.53 3.54
CA PHE A 432 16.82 19.58 3.21
C PHE A 432 17.19 18.67 4.40
N ILE A 433 16.91 19.14 5.62
CA ILE A 433 17.16 18.39 6.87
C ILE A 433 16.36 17.10 6.89
N HIS A 434 15.14 17.06 6.35
CA HIS A 434 14.35 15.83 6.31
C HIS A 434 15.01 14.75 5.45
N SER A 435 15.58 15.12 4.31
CA SER A 435 16.34 14.19 3.45
C SER A 435 17.61 13.69 4.15
N LEU A 436 18.32 14.56 4.87
CA LEU A 436 19.50 14.19 5.65
C LEU A 436 19.15 13.26 6.81
N VAL A 437 18.06 13.54 7.53
CA VAL A 437 17.57 12.71 8.63
C VAL A 437 17.15 11.34 8.09
N LYS A 438 16.34 11.27 7.03
CA LYS A 438 15.95 10.01 6.39
C LYS A 438 17.17 9.19 5.93
N ALA A 439 18.16 9.85 5.33
CA ALA A 439 19.41 9.19 4.96
C ALA A 439 20.22 8.69 6.15
N THR A 440 20.26 9.46 7.24
CA THR A 440 20.94 9.07 8.48
C THR A 440 20.20 7.93 9.15
N THR A 441 18.87 7.92 9.18
CA THR A 441 18.08 6.80 9.73
C THR A 441 18.24 5.52 8.90
N ALA A 442 18.43 5.65 7.58
CA ALA A 442 18.66 4.53 6.67
C ALA A 442 20.04 3.87 6.86
N THR A 443 21.02 4.58 7.42
CA THR A 443 22.43 4.12 7.43
C THR A 443 23.04 4.05 8.83
N THR A 444 22.59 4.89 9.76
CA THR A 444 23.19 5.08 11.08
C THR A 444 22.13 5.06 12.20
N PRO A 445 21.68 3.86 12.62
CA PRO A 445 20.60 3.73 13.61
C PRO A 445 20.88 4.32 14.99
N LEU A 446 22.15 4.61 15.31
CA LEU A 446 22.58 5.21 16.58
C LEU A 446 21.83 6.52 16.89
N PHE A 447 21.47 7.30 15.88
CA PHE A 447 20.78 8.59 16.05
C PHE A 447 19.25 8.48 16.06
N ASN A 448 18.67 7.29 15.87
CA ASN A 448 17.22 7.14 15.76
C ASN A 448 16.47 7.64 17.02
N GLY A 449 17.04 7.42 18.20
CA GLY A 449 16.51 7.96 19.46
C GLY A 449 16.53 9.49 19.51
N PHE A 450 17.62 10.11 19.06
CA PHE A 450 17.74 11.57 18.96
C PHE A 450 16.70 12.14 17.99
N PHE A 451 16.57 11.58 16.79
CA PHE A 451 15.58 12.02 15.81
C PHE A 451 14.14 11.81 16.27
N THR A 452 13.88 10.75 17.04
CA THR A 452 12.58 10.56 17.69
C THR A 452 12.26 11.70 18.65
N GLN A 453 13.21 12.09 19.50
CA GLN A 453 13.01 13.21 20.43
C GLN A 453 12.89 14.55 19.70
N MET A 454 13.67 14.75 18.64
CA MET A 454 13.56 15.92 17.78
C MET A 454 12.16 16.04 17.18
N GLU A 455 11.60 14.95 16.66
CA GLU A 455 10.22 14.94 16.15
C GLU A 455 9.20 15.25 17.25
N LYS A 456 9.39 14.69 18.45
CA LYS A 456 8.52 15.00 19.60
C LYS A 456 8.59 16.45 20.04
N SER A 457 9.69 17.16 19.79
CA SER A 457 9.84 18.57 20.16
C SER A 457 9.45 19.54 19.04
N LEU A 458 9.67 19.17 17.79
CA LEU A 458 9.51 20.06 16.63
C LEU A 458 8.24 19.81 15.83
N HIS A 459 7.60 18.66 16.01
CA HIS A 459 6.27 18.34 15.48
C HIS A 459 6.16 18.39 13.93
N TYR A 460 7.24 18.10 13.19
CA TYR A 460 7.25 18.17 11.72
C TYR A 460 6.26 17.20 11.04
N GLY A 461 6.04 16.03 11.64
CA GLY A 461 5.14 14.97 11.19
C GLY A 461 3.85 14.84 12.01
N LYS A 462 3.68 15.64 13.08
CA LYS A 462 2.79 15.31 14.21
C LYS A 462 1.39 15.93 14.12
N GLN A 463 0.52 15.37 14.97
CA GLN A 463 -0.86 15.79 15.29
C GLN A 463 -0.94 16.86 16.37
N ASP A 464 -0.47 18.06 16.10
CA ASP A 464 -0.61 19.21 17.02
C ASP A 464 -1.37 20.38 16.38
N LYS A 465 -1.65 20.33 15.07
CA LYS A 465 -2.57 21.28 14.44
C LYS A 465 -3.94 21.15 15.06
N ASP A 466 -4.43 22.24 15.64
CA ASP A 466 -5.77 22.31 16.19
C ASP A 466 -6.81 21.83 15.16
N PRO A 467 -7.76 20.94 15.52
CA PRO A 467 -8.74 20.42 14.57
C PRO A 467 -9.59 21.51 13.93
N GLU A 468 -9.95 22.56 14.68
CA GLU A 468 -10.81 23.65 14.23
C GLU A 468 -10.12 24.56 13.20
N SER A 469 -8.80 24.76 13.33
CA SER A 469 -7.99 25.62 12.46
C SER A 469 -8.10 25.29 10.96
N TRP A 470 -8.32 24.02 10.59
CA TRP A 470 -8.37 23.61 9.17
C TRP A 470 -9.43 24.37 8.39
N TRP A 471 -10.59 24.62 9.01
CA TRP A 471 -11.70 25.35 8.39
C TRP A 471 -11.41 26.82 8.11
N HIS A 472 -10.30 27.33 8.63
CA HIS A 472 -9.89 28.74 8.54
C HIS A 472 -8.52 28.90 7.88
N GLU A 473 -7.96 27.82 7.33
CA GLU A 473 -6.62 27.78 6.72
C GLU A 473 -6.71 27.38 5.23
N PRO A 474 -7.04 28.31 4.31
CA PRO A 474 -7.15 27.99 2.89
C PRO A 474 -5.91 27.36 2.26
N ASN A 475 -4.73 27.65 2.80
CA ASN A 475 -3.46 27.05 2.35
C ASN A 475 -3.35 25.54 2.66
N ALA A 476 -4.15 25.03 3.60
CA ALA A 476 -4.26 23.62 3.95
C ALA A 476 -5.33 22.87 3.13
N TRP A 477 -6.03 23.55 2.21
CA TRP A 477 -7.06 22.95 1.37
C TRP A 477 -6.47 22.49 0.05
N HIS A 478 -5.88 21.29 0.07
CA HIS A 478 -5.32 20.70 -1.13
C HIS A 478 -6.37 19.96 -1.95
N VAL A 479 -6.14 19.85 -3.27
CA VAL A 479 -6.94 18.99 -4.14
C VAL A 479 -6.84 17.56 -3.63
N TYR A 480 -8.00 16.90 -3.46
CA TYR A 480 -8.10 15.59 -2.81
C TYR A 480 -7.56 15.55 -1.35
N GLY A 481 -7.29 16.69 -0.73
CA GLY A 481 -6.67 16.78 0.59
C GLY A 481 -5.20 16.35 0.64
N SER A 482 -4.58 16.06 -0.51
CA SER A 482 -3.20 15.57 -0.59
C SER A 482 -2.25 16.74 -0.84
N ASN A 483 -1.28 16.94 0.04
CA ASN A 483 -0.29 17.99 -0.13
C ASN A 483 0.48 17.78 -1.45
N PRO A 484 0.60 18.79 -2.34
CA PRO A 484 1.29 18.64 -3.62
C PRO A 484 2.77 18.26 -3.47
N GLY A 485 3.41 18.62 -2.36
CA GLY A 485 4.78 18.20 -2.05
C GLY A 485 4.93 16.70 -1.76
N LEU A 486 3.82 15.97 -1.55
CA LEU A 486 3.81 14.51 -1.44
C LEU A 486 3.58 13.81 -2.79
N LEU A 487 3.25 14.55 -3.86
CA LEU A 487 2.87 13.99 -5.16
C LEU A 487 4.00 13.97 -6.19
N GLY A 488 5.17 14.53 -5.83
CA GLY A 488 6.29 14.79 -6.76
C GLY A 488 7.57 14.05 -6.44
#